data_AF-A0A0F9L6H7-F1
#
_entry.id   AF-A0A0F9L6H7-F1
#
_cell.length_a   1.000
_cell.length_b   1.000
_cell.length_c   1.000
_cell.angle_alpha   90.00
_cell.angle_beta   90.00
_cell.angle_gamma   90.00
#
_symmetry.space_group_name_H-M   'P 1'
#
loop_
_entity.id
_entity.type
_entity.pdbx_description
1 polymer ?
#
loop_
_entity_poly.entity_id
_entity_poly.type
_entity_poly.pdbx_seq_one_letter_code
_entity_poly.pdbx_strand_id
1 'polypeptide(L)'
;MHRDDVKADWTIQVTDRPAPGWLMMANGPKDSDDTELLTKTRPKTKRPPLYKVMLLNDDFTPMEFVVLVLERFFGLNHAQAFEIMLTVHKKGLAVVGVFSHEVAETKVAR
;
A
#
# COMPACT_ATOMS: atom_id res chain seq x y z
N MET A 1 22.84 1.07 -30.32
CA MET A 1 24.04 0.41 -29.78
C MET A 1 24.38 1.20 -28.52
N HIS A 2 24.23 0.73 -27.28
CA HIS A 2 23.84 -0.52 -26.66
C HIS A 2 22.86 -0.15 -25.52
N ARG A 3 21.73 -0.85 -25.40
CA ARG A 3 20.86 -0.75 -24.21
C ARG A 3 21.42 -1.75 -23.22
N ASP A 4 22.23 -1.26 -22.30
CA ASP A 4 22.79 -2.09 -21.23
C ASP A 4 21.77 -2.26 -20.10
N ASP A 5 21.59 -3.52 -19.73
CA ASP A 5 21.20 -4.05 -18.42
C ASP A 5 19.81 -3.75 -17.86
N VAL A 6 18.82 -4.50 -18.35
CA VAL A 6 17.63 -4.84 -17.54
C VAL A 6 18.00 -6.00 -16.61
N LYS A 7 18.59 -5.68 -15.46
CA LYS A 7 18.56 -6.57 -14.30
C LYS A 7 17.26 -6.30 -13.54
N ALA A 8 16.26 -7.16 -13.77
CA ALA A 8 15.06 -7.21 -12.97
C ALA A 8 15.44 -7.79 -11.60
N ASP A 9 15.72 -6.91 -10.65
CA ASP A 9 15.79 -7.23 -9.23
C ASP A 9 14.40 -7.00 -8.62
N TRP A 10 13.97 -7.96 -7.81
CA TRP A 10 12.65 -8.03 -7.21
C TRP A 10 12.45 -6.83 -6.27
N THR A 11 11.64 -5.85 -6.68
CA THR A 11 11.31 -4.71 -5.82
C THR A 11 9.85 -4.78 -5.39
N ILE A 12 9.60 -4.94 -4.09
CA ILE A 12 8.29 -4.61 -3.54
C ILE A 12 8.14 -3.09 -3.63
N GLN A 13 7.35 -2.65 -4.60
CA GLN A 13 7.08 -1.25 -4.85
C GLN A 13 6.00 -0.77 -3.89
N VAL A 14 6.44 0.03 -2.94
CA VAL A 14 5.57 1.00 -2.31
C VAL A 14 5.09 1.96 -3.39
N THR A 15 3.78 2.19 -3.45
CA THR A 15 3.24 3.34 -4.17
C THR A 15 2.99 4.48 -3.17
N ASP A 16 3.69 5.60 -3.34
CA ASP A 16 3.57 6.82 -2.52
C ASP A 16 2.24 7.58 -2.75
N ARG A 17 1.30 7.03 -3.54
CA ARG A 17 0.08 7.75 -3.89
C ARG A 17 -1.03 7.47 -2.88
N PRO A 18 -1.48 8.49 -2.10
CA PRO A 18 -2.67 8.35 -1.27
C PRO A 18 -3.89 8.04 -2.16
N ALA A 19 -4.75 7.13 -1.70
CA ALA A 19 -5.98 6.79 -2.40
C ALA A 19 -6.87 8.05 -2.55
N PRO A 20 -7.45 8.31 -3.74
CA PRO A 20 -8.17 9.55 -3.98
C PRO A 20 -9.58 9.45 -3.40
N GLY A 21 -9.84 10.20 -2.34
CA GLY A 21 -11.17 10.53 -1.89
C GLY A 21 -11.07 11.87 -1.17
N TRP A 22 -12.07 12.75 -1.37
CA TRP A 22 -12.22 14.09 -0.81
C TRP A 22 -11.84 15.24 -1.77
N LEU A 23 -12.60 15.40 -2.85
CA LEU A 23 -12.69 16.67 -3.61
C LEU A 23 -14.15 17.07 -3.87
N MET A 24 -15.01 17.13 -2.85
CA MET A 24 -16.33 17.74 -3.02
C MET A 24 -16.54 18.91 -2.06
N MET A 25 -16.49 20.09 -2.66
CA MET A 25 -17.36 21.25 -2.43
C MET A 25 -17.44 21.86 -1.03
N ALA A 26 -16.91 23.07 -0.88
CA ALA A 26 -17.55 24.12 -0.08
C ALA A 26 -17.15 25.50 -0.64
N ASN A 27 -18.05 26.12 -1.41
CA ASN A 27 -18.02 27.53 -1.75
C ASN A 27 -19.37 28.14 -1.32
N GLY A 28 -19.35 29.14 -0.44
CA GLY A 28 -20.53 29.86 0.09
C GLY A 28 -20.15 30.74 1.30
N PRO A 29 -20.80 31.90 1.51
CA PRO A 29 -20.10 33.20 1.55
C PRO A 29 -19.75 33.79 2.94
N LYS A 30 -18.89 34.82 2.88
CA LYS A 30 -18.43 35.74 3.93
C LYS A 30 -19.55 36.34 4.77
N ASP A 31 -19.33 36.40 6.10
CA ASP A 31 -19.72 37.54 6.93
C ASP A 31 -18.77 37.71 8.15
N SER A 32 -18.18 38.90 8.18
CA SER A 32 -17.93 39.83 9.30
C SER A 32 -17.49 39.37 10.70
N ASP A 33 -16.39 40.00 11.12
CA ASP A 33 -16.13 40.62 12.43
C ASP A 33 -15.21 39.93 13.46
N ASP A 34 -14.40 40.81 14.05
CA ASP A 34 -13.30 40.72 15.01
C ASP A 34 -13.15 39.47 15.90
N THR A 35 -11.91 38.97 15.99
CA THR A 35 -11.13 38.89 17.24
C THR A 35 -9.75 38.28 16.92
N GLU A 36 -8.72 39.06 17.20
CA GLU A 36 -7.31 38.65 17.23
C GLU A 36 -7.09 37.61 18.33
N LEU A 37 -7.36 36.34 18.02
CA LEU A 37 -6.96 35.20 18.83
C LEU A 37 -5.87 34.46 18.07
N LEU A 38 -4.62 34.71 18.50
CA LEU A 38 -3.42 33.90 18.24
C LEU A 38 -3.68 32.44 18.67
N THR A 39 -4.49 31.73 17.90
CA THR A 39 -4.58 30.29 17.96
C THR A 39 -3.33 29.78 17.29
N LYS A 40 -2.32 29.43 18.10
CA LYS A 40 -1.22 28.56 17.65
C LYS A 40 -1.88 27.37 16.98
N THR A 41 -1.88 27.36 15.65
CA THR A 41 -2.43 26.27 14.83
C THR A 41 -1.76 25.01 15.31
N ARG A 42 -2.49 24.16 16.05
CA ARG A 42 -2.01 22.83 16.40
C ARG A 42 -1.58 22.21 15.07
N PRO A 43 -0.30 21.85 14.88
CA PRO A 43 0.14 21.31 13.61
C PRO A 43 -0.75 20.11 13.32
N LYS A 44 -1.56 20.20 12.24
CA LYS A 44 -2.32 19.06 11.75
C LYS A 44 -1.27 18.04 11.35
N THR A 45 -0.98 17.09 12.23
CA THR A 45 -0.11 15.96 11.95
C THR A 45 -0.68 15.29 10.70
N LYS A 46 0.01 15.42 9.57
CA LYS A 46 -0.34 14.68 8.36
C LYS A 46 -0.44 13.21 8.74
N ARG A 47 -1.56 12.55 8.40
CA ARG A 47 -1.69 11.11 8.60
C ARG A 47 -0.50 10.43 7.88
N PRO A 48 0.17 9.46 8.52
CA PRO A 48 1.28 8.78 7.88
C PRO A 48 0.86 8.23 6.51
N PRO A 49 1.71 8.33 5.47
CA PRO A 49 1.42 7.71 4.20
C PRO A 49 1.23 6.20 4.38
N LEU A 50 0.32 5.62 3.60
CA LEU A 50 0.02 4.19 3.60
C LEU A 50 0.61 3.54 2.36
N TYR A 51 1.12 2.33 2.53
CA TYR A 51 2.01 1.62 1.63
C TYR A 51 1.34 0.30 1.24
N LYS A 52 1.20 0.05 -0.06
CA LYS A 52 0.68 -1.22 -0.57
C LYS A 52 1.78 -2.27 -0.55
N VAL A 53 1.51 -3.42 0.04
CA VAL A 53 2.34 -4.63 -0.11
C VAL A 53 1.72 -5.49 -1.19
N MET A 54 2.50 -5.82 -2.20
CA MET A 54 2.05 -6.55 -3.38
C MET A 54 2.84 -7.85 -3.52
N LEU A 55 2.14 -8.91 -3.94
CA LEU A 55 2.74 -10.19 -4.31
C LEU A 55 2.74 -10.31 -5.83
N LEU A 56 3.86 -10.76 -6.40
CA LEU A 56 4.08 -10.92 -7.83
C LEU A 56 4.21 -12.42 -8.15
N ASN A 57 3.78 -12.82 -9.34
CA ASN A 57 3.87 -14.20 -9.80
C ASN A 57 5.29 -14.55 -10.28
N ASP A 58 5.68 -15.81 -10.09
CA ASP A 58 6.89 -16.42 -10.64
C ASP A 58 6.64 -17.88 -11.03
N ASP A 59 7.57 -18.49 -11.76
CA ASP A 59 7.42 -19.84 -12.32
C ASP A 59 8.02 -20.95 -11.42
N PHE A 60 8.60 -20.61 -10.27
CA PHE A 60 9.38 -21.54 -9.43
C PHE A 60 8.74 -21.77 -8.06
N THR A 61 8.02 -20.80 -7.52
CA THR A 61 7.43 -20.89 -6.18
C THR A 61 6.16 -21.73 -6.19
N PRO A 62 6.07 -22.82 -5.40
CA PRO A 62 4.86 -23.64 -5.33
C PRO A 62 3.65 -22.88 -4.77
N MET A 63 2.45 -23.17 -5.29
CA MET A 63 1.19 -22.54 -4.84
C MET A 63 0.95 -22.72 -3.33
N GLU A 64 1.18 -23.92 -2.80
CA GLU A 64 1.03 -24.21 -1.36
C GLU A 64 1.98 -23.38 -0.49
N PHE A 65 3.19 -23.12 -0.98
CA PHE A 65 4.14 -22.28 -0.25
C PHE A 65 3.63 -20.83 -0.14
N VAL A 66 3.06 -20.31 -1.23
CA VAL A 66 2.44 -18.96 -1.22
C VAL A 66 1.30 -18.88 -0.21
N VAL A 67 0.43 -19.88 -0.16
CA VAL A 67 -0.68 -19.94 0.80
C VAL A 67 -0.16 -19.92 2.24
N LEU A 68 0.86 -20.73 2.55
CA LEU A 68 1.47 -20.77 3.89
C LEU A 68 2.10 -19.43 4.30
N VAL A 69 2.75 -18.72 3.37
CA VAL A 69 3.31 -17.39 3.63
C VAL A 69 2.21 -16.38 3.94
N LEU A 70 1.14 -16.39 3.14
CA LEU A 70 -0.01 -15.51 3.32
C LEU A 70 -0.72 -15.73 4.66
N GLU A 71 -0.90 -17.00 5.07
CA GLU A 71 -1.45 -17.34 6.38
C GLU A 71 -0.54 -16.89 7.52
N ARG A 72 0.76 -17.22 7.45
CA ARG A 72 1.69 -17.01 8.56
C ARG A 72 2.05 -15.55 8.79
N PHE A 73 2.29 -14.78 7.72
CA PHE A 73 2.82 -13.42 7.83
C PHE A 73 1.77 -12.33 7.64
N PHE A 74 0.66 -12.63 6.97
CA PHE A 74 -0.44 -11.69 6.77
C PHE A 74 -1.67 -12.02 7.60
N GLY A 75 -1.66 -13.16 8.31
CA GLY A 75 -2.76 -13.57 9.20
C GLY A 75 -4.07 -13.83 8.45
N LEU A 76 -3.97 -14.13 7.16
CA LEU A 76 -5.12 -14.47 6.33
C LEU A 76 -5.60 -15.86 6.69
N ASN A 77 -6.91 -16.08 6.62
CA ASN A 77 -7.41 -17.45 6.67
C ASN A 77 -7.12 -18.17 5.34
N HIS A 78 -7.25 -19.49 5.35
CA HIS A 78 -6.94 -20.32 4.19
C HIS A 78 -7.67 -19.91 2.91
N ALA A 79 -8.98 -19.64 2.99
CA ALA A 79 -9.77 -19.26 1.82
C ALA A 79 -9.29 -17.93 1.22
N GLN A 80 -8.99 -16.94 2.07
CA GLN A 80 -8.45 -15.64 1.64
C GLN A 80 -7.05 -15.80 1.01
N ALA A 81 -6.17 -16.58 1.64
CA ALA A 81 -4.83 -16.84 1.14
C ALA A 81 -4.87 -17.55 -0.23
N PHE A 82 -5.75 -18.54 -0.38
CA PHE A 82 -5.94 -19.27 -1.63
C PHE A 82 -6.48 -18.38 -2.76
N GLU A 83 -7.45 -17.50 -2.46
CA GLU A 83 -7.99 -16.55 -3.43
C GLU A 83 -6.94 -15.55 -3.93
N ILE A 84 -6.13 -15.01 -3.02
CA ILE A 84 -5.03 -14.10 -3.38
C ILE A 84 -3.98 -14.84 -4.20
N MET A 85 -3.59 -16.05 -3.80
CA MET A 85 -2.64 -16.89 -4.55
C MET A 85 -3.12 -17.12 -5.99
N LEU A 86 -4.39 -17.52 -6.18
CA LEU A 86 -4.96 -17.71 -7.52
C LEU A 86 -4.98 -16.42 -8.34
N THR A 87 -5.21 -15.29 -7.68
CA THR A 87 -5.20 -13.97 -8.33
C THR A 87 -3.80 -13.66 -8.86
N VAL A 88 -2.77 -13.87 -8.04
CA VAL A 88 -1.37 -13.68 -8.44
C VAL A 88 -1.02 -14.61 -9.60
N HIS A 89 -1.32 -15.90 -9.47
CA HIS A 89 -1.02 -16.90 -10.49
C HIS A 89 -1.63 -16.56 -11.87
N LYS A 90 -2.87 -16.04 -11.89
CA LYS A 90 -3.58 -15.73 -13.14
C LYS A 90 -3.29 -14.34 -13.70
N LYS A 91 -3.04 -13.35 -12.84
CA LYS A 91 -2.94 -11.93 -13.22
C LYS A 91 -1.53 -11.36 -13.11
N GLY A 92 -0.58 -12.13 -12.59
CA GLY A 92 0.80 -11.73 -12.39
C GLY A 92 1.07 -10.94 -11.10
N LEU A 93 0.03 -10.39 -10.46
CA LEU A 93 0.16 -9.62 -9.22
C LEU A 93 -1.13 -9.54 -8.41
N ALA A 94 -1.01 -9.27 -7.11
CA ALA A 94 -2.13 -8.89 -6.24
C ALA A 94 -1.66 -7.99 -5.08
N VAL A 95 -2.55 -7.14 -4.58
CA VAL A 95 -2.31 -6.40 -3.32
C VAL A 95 -2.69 -7.30 -2.16
N VAL A 96 -1.75 -7.55 -1.25
CA VAL A 96 -1.96 -8.39 -0.07
C VAL A 96 -2.46 -7.55 1.12
N GLY A 97 -2.01 -6.31 1.22
CA GLY A 97 -2.45 -5.40 2.28
C GLY A 97 -1.93 -3.98 2.13
N VAL A 98 -2.41 -3.11 3.01
CA VAL A 98 -2.05 -1.68 3.08
C VAL A 98 -1.59 -1.37 4.50
N PHE A 99 -0.35 -0.92 4.66
CA PHE A 99 0.30 -0.76 5.95
C PHE A 99 1.00 0.60 6.06
N SER A 100 1.47 1.00 7.26
CA SER A 100 2.45 2.08 7.36
C SER A 100 3.79 1.64 6.76
N HIS A 101 4.67 2.60 6.45
CA HIS A 101 6.00 2.30 5.89
C HIS A 101 6.77 1.26 6.70
N GLU A 102 6.93 1.48 8.01
CA GLU A 102 7.70 0.60 8.89
C GLU A 102 7.15 -0.84 8.93
N VAL A 103 5.81 -0.97 8.94
CA VAL A 103 5.15 -2.28 8.95
C VAL A 103 5.28 -2.96 7.59
N ALA A 104 5.15 -2.20 6.50
CA ALA A 104 5.35 -2.71 5.15
C ALA A 104 6.78 -3.22 4.97
N GLU A 105 7.78 -2.42 5.31
CA GLU A 105 9.21 -2.79 5.23
C GLU A 105 9.49 -4.06 6.03
N THR A 106 8.98 -4.15 7.27
CA THR A 106 9.15 -5.33 8.11
C THR A 106 8.49 -6.59 7.52
N LYS A 107 7.34 -6.46 6.85
CA LYS A 107 6.64 -7.58 6.20
C LYS A 107 7.29 -8.04 4.90
N VAL A 108 8.05 -7.16 4.25
CA VAL A 108 8.78 -7.43 3.00
C VAL A 108 10.13 -8.09 3.29
N ALA A 109 10.81 -7.64 4.34
CA ALA A 109 12.18 -8.07 4.65
C ALA A 109 12.27 -9.40 5.43
N ARG A 110 11.15 -9.99 5.86
CA ARG A 110 11.11 -11.17 6.74
C ARG A 110 10.37 -12.36 6.15
#